data_AF-A0A447RNR1-F1
#
_entry.id   AF-A0A447RNR1-F1
#
_cell.length_a   1.000
_cell.length_b   1.000
_cell.length_c   1.000
_cell.angle_alpha   90.00
_cell.angle_beta   90.00
_cell.angle_gamma   90.00
#
_symmetry.space_group_name_H-M   'P 1'
#
loop_
_entity.id
_entity.type
_entity.pdbx_description
1 polymer ?
#
loop_
_entity_poly.entity_id
_entity_poly.type
_entity_poly.pdbx_seq_one_letter_code
_entity_poly.pdbx_strand_id
1 'polypeptide(L)' 'MQKDALNNVHITDEHVLMTPEQLKAEFPLSVEQEAQIAHARQTISDIIAGRDPRLLVVCGPCSIHDPEAAIEYASSV' A
#
# COMPACT_ATOMS: atom_id res chain seq x y z
N MET A 1 -22.15 9.26 15.78
CA MET A 1 -22.22 8.48 17.04
C MET A 1 -23.49 8.79 17.82
N GLN A 2 -24.40 7.83 17.99
CA GLN A 2 -25.49 7.95 18.96
C GLN A 2 -24.97 7.47 20.31
N LYS A 3 -24.56 8.40 21.18
CA LYS A 3 -24.03 8.09 22.51
C LYS A 3 -25.14 8.25 23.54
N ASP A 4 -25.40 7.18 24.27
CA ASP A 4 -26.42 7.15 25.31
C ASP A 4 -26.00 6.23 26.47
N ALA A 5 -26.93 5.93 27.38
CA ALA A 5 -26.67 5.13 28.57
C ALA A 5 -26.35 3.65 28.28
N LEU A 6 -26.63 3.16 27.07
CA LEU A 6 -26.42 1.77 26.65
C LEU A 6 -25.45 1.66 25.47
N ASN A 7 -25.38 2.68 24.61
CA ASN A 7 -24.61 2.69 23.38
C ASN A 7 -23.42 3.64 23.46
N ASN A 8 -22.25 3.19 23.00
CA ASN A 8 -21.05 4.00 22.87
C ASN A 8 -20.55 4.63 24.20
N VAL A 9 -20.87 3.99 25.34
CA VAL A 9 -20.57 4.46 26.70
C VAL A 9 -19.09 4.76 26.92
N HIS A 10 -18.21 3.88 26.41
CA HIS A 10 -16.75 3.99 26.51
C HIS A 10 -16.08 4.39 25.19
N ILE A 11 -16.85 4.87 24.22
CA ILE A 11 -16.28 5.44 22.99
C ILE A 11 -15.97 6.91 23.24
N THR A 12 -14.72 7.28 23.03
CA THR A 12 -14.23 8.66 23.18
C THR A 12 -14.54 9.51 21.97
N ASP A 13 -14.43 8.93 20.77
CA ASP A 13 -14.66 9.63 19.51
C ASP A 13 -15.02 8.65 18.39
N GLU A 14 -15.68 9.15 17.35
CA GLU A 14 -16.01 8.41 16.13
C GLU A 14 -15.76 9.31 14.93
N HIS A 15 -14.93 8.85 13.99
CA HIS A 15 -14.63 9.57 12.76
C HIS A 15 -14.87 8.69 11.54
N VAL A 16 -15.55 9.25 10.54
CA VAL A 16 -15.70 8.60 9.23
C VAL A 16 -14.39 8.79 8.49
N LEU A 17 -13.69 7.69 8.22
CA LEU A 17 -12.49 7.70 7.41
C LEU A 17 -12.83 7.93 5.93
N MET A 18 -11.89 8.51 5.20
CA MET A 18 -11.94 8.58 3.74
C MET A 18 -12.18 7.19 3.14
N THR A 19 -13.08 7.09 2.18
CA THR A 19 -13.37 5.81 1.52
C THR A 19 -12.23 5.41 0.58
N PRO A 20 -12.08 4.11 0.25
CA PRO A 20 -11.11 3.68 -0.75
C PRO A 20 -11.32 4.33 -2.13
N GLU A 21 -12.55 4.66 -2.50
CA GLU A 21 -12.88 5.34 -3.76
C GLU A 21 -12.38 6.80 -3.73
N GLN A 22 -12.63 7.51 -2.63
CA GLN A 22 -12.14 8.88 -2.44
C GLN A 22 -10.61 8.93 -2.47
N LEU A 23 -9.93 8.01 -1.79
CA LEU A 23 -8.46 7.96 -1.77
C LEU A 23 -7.87 7.70 -3.17
N LYS A 24 -8.47 6.78 -3.94
CA LYS A 24 -8.06 6.50 -5.32
C LYS A 24 -8.31 7.68 -6.27
N ALA A 25 -9.37 8.45 -6.01
CA ALA A 25 -9.67 9.66 -6.78
C ALA A 25 -8.66 10.79 -6.48
N GLU A 26 -8.20 10.91 -5.22
CA GLU A 26 -7.20 11.90 -4.81
C GLU A 26 -5.78 11.54 -5.32
N PHE A 27 -5.43 10.25 -5.31
CA PHE A 27 -4.14 9.74 -5.76
C PHE A 27 -4.33 8.73 -6.91
N PRO A 28 -4.68 9.21 -8.12
CA PRO A 28 -4.94 8.33 -9.25
C PRO A 28 -3.66 7.65 -9.74
N LEU A 29 -3.79 6.39 -10.16
CA LEU A 29 -2.71 5.64 -10.79
C LEU A 29 -2.57 6.07 -12.25
N SER A 30 -1.35 6.35 -12.70
CA SER A 30 -1.10 6.60 -14.12
C SER A 30 -1.15 5.29 -14.93
N VAL A 31 -1.38 5.40 -16.25
CA VAL A 31 -1.39 4.23 -17.15
C VAL A 31 -0.04 3.52 -17.14
N GLU A 32 1.05 4.28 -17.06
CA GLU A 32 2.41 3.77 -16.98
C GLU A 32 2.65 3.01 -15.67
N GLN A 33 2.19 3.55 -14.53
CA GLN A 33 2.28 2.90 -13.24
C GLN A 33 1.46 1.60 -13.19
N GLU A 34 0.26 1.59 -13.76
CA GLU A 34 -0.58 0.40 -13.88
C GLU A 34 0.13 -0.71 -14.67
N ALA A 35 0.65 -0.36 -15.85
CA ALA A 35 1.39 -1.30 -16.69
C ALA A 35 2.64 -1.84 -15.99
N GLN A 36 3.39 -0.98 -15.29
CA GLN A 36 4.57 -1.37 -14.51
C GLN A 36 4.22 -2.35 -13.38
N ILE A 37 3.16 -2.07 -12.62
CA ILE A 37 2.70 -2.94 -11.53
C ILE A 37 2.23 -4.30 -12.09
N ALA A 38 1.47 -4.29 -13.18
CA ALA A 38 1.01 -5.52 -13.84
C ALA A 38 2.19 -6.38 -14.32
N HIS A 39 3.18 -5.77 -14.97
CA HIS A 39 4.39 -6.45 -15.43
C HIS A 39 5.21 -7.03 -14.27
N ALA A 40 5.40 -6.27 -13.19
CA ALA A 40 6.10 -6.74 -12.00
C ALA A 40 5.39 -7.95 -11.35
N ARG A 41 4.06 -7.93 -11.26
CA ARG A 41 3.26 -9.06 -10.76
C ARG A 41 3.40 -10.30 -11.63
N GLN A 42 3.38 -10.14 -12.95
CA GLN A 42 3.59 -11.25 -13.87
C GLN A 42 4.99 -11.84 -13.71
N THR A 43 6.02 -11.00 -13.65
CA THR A 43 7.41 -11.41 -13.39
C THR A 43 7.52 -12.21 -12.09
N ILE A 44 6.94 -11.72 -10.99
CA ILE A 44 6.95 -12.42 -9.70
C ILE A 44 6.23 -13.77 -9.80
N SER A 45 5.10 -13.84 -10.50
CA SER A 45 4.36 -15.09 -10.74
C SER A 45 5.20 -16.11 -11.51
N ASP A 46 5.97 -15.67 -12.51
CA ASP A 46 6.85 -16.53 -13.28
C ASP A 46 8.04 -17.05 -12.47
N ILE A 47 8.60 -16.24 -11.57
CA ILE A 47 9.63 -16.68 -10.62
C ILE A 47 9.06 -17.74 -9.66
N ILE A 48 7.91 -17.47 -9.04
CA ILE A 48 7.26 -18.39 -8.10
C ILE A 48 6.95 -19.75 -8.76
N ALA A 49 6.55 -19.72 -10.03
CA ALA A 49 6.23 -20.93 -10.78
C ALA A 49 7.45 -21.61 -11.44
N GLY A 50 8.67 -21.09 -11.23
CA GLY A 50 9.90 -21.63 -11.81
C GLY A 50 10.04 -21.45 -13.32
N ARG A 51 9.24 -20.58 -13.94
CA ARG A 51 9.35 -20.21 -15.36
C ARG A 51 10.41 -19.13 -15.60
N ASP A 52 10.72 -18.35 -14.57
CA ASP A 52 11.80 -17.38 -14.54
C ASP A 52 12.85 -17.82 -13.50
N PRO A 53 14.13 -18.01 -13.87
CA PRO A 53 15.15 -18.56 -12.98
C PRO A 53 15.72 -17.54 -12.00
N ARG A 54 15.30 -16.27 -12.04
CA ARG A 54 15.79 -15.24 -11.13
C ARG A 54 15.36 -15.50 -9.68
N LEU A 55 16.15 -15.00 -8.74
CA LEU A 55 15.80 -15.00 -7.32
C LEU A 55 14.94 -13.79 -6.98
N LEU A 56 13.75 -14.01 -6.39
CA LEU A 56 12.94 -12.93 -5.82
C LEU A 56 13.50 -12.52 -4.46
N VAL A 57 13.80 -11.24 -4.29
CA VAL A 57 14.25 -10.65 -3.03
C VAL A 57 13.28 -9.57 -2.59
N VAL A 58 12.72 -9.71 -1.39
CA VAL A 58 11.95 -8.67 -0.71
C VAL A 58 12.87 -8.05 0.34
N CYS A 59 13.30 -6.81 0.12
CA CYS A 59 14.27 -6.12 0.96
C CYS A 59 13.83 -4.66 1.17
N GLY A 60 14.02 -4.14 2.37
CA GLY A 60 13.66 -2.78 2.73
C GLY A 60 13.75 -2.52 4.24
N PRO A 61 13.51 -1.28 4.67
CA PRO A 61 13.39 -0.94 6.09
C PRO A 61 12.22 -1.70 6.75
N CYS A 62 12.32 -1.95 8.06
CA CYS A 62 11.29 -2.68 8.80
C CYS A 62 9.92 -1.97 8.81
N SER A 63 9.92 -0.64 8.78
CA SER A 63 8.72 0.20 8.73
C SER A 63 9.07 1.57 8.14
N ILE A 64 8.14 2.18 7.40
CA ILE A 64 8.30 3.55 6.89
C ILE A 64 7.72 4.53 7.90
N HIS A 65 8.57 5.40 8.43
CA HIS A 65 8.18 6.53 9.29
C HIS A 65 8.56 7.89 8.67
N ASP A 66 9.44 7.87 7.66
CA ASP A 66 9.91 9.04 6.91
C ASP A 66 9.81 8.73 5.40
N PRO A 67 8.90 9.41 4.68
CA PRO A 67 8.75 9.23 3.23
C PRO A 67 9.99 9.66 2.41
N GLU A 68 10.74 10.67 2.86
CA GLU A 68 11.90 11.18 2.11
C GLU A 68 13.03 10.17 2.12
N ALA A 69 13.38 9.66 3.31
CA ALA A 69 14.34 8.57 3.47
C ALA A 69 13.93 7.30 2.71
N ALA A 70 12.62 7.01 2.61
CA ALA A 70 12.12 5.88 1.83
C ALA A 70 12.37 6.03 0.33
N ILE A 71 12.21 7.25 -0.20
CA ILE A 71 12.47 7.57 -1.61
C ILE A 71 13.97 7.56 -1.91
N GLU A 72 14.80 8.09 -0.99
CA GLU A 72 16.26 8.01 -1.09
C GLU A 72 16.73 6.55 -1.13
N TYR A 73 16.21 5.71 -0.23
CA TYR A 73 16.49 4.28 -0.22
C TYR A 73 16.11 3.63 -1.57
N ALA A 74 14.91 3.91 -2.08
CA ALA A 74 14.44 3.36 -3.35
C ALA A 74 15.28 3.79 -4.56
N SER A 75 15.94 4.95 -4.50
CA SER A 75 16.76 5.49 -5.59
C SER A 75 18.22 5.00 -5.56
N SER A 76 18.65 4.44 -4.44
CA SER A 76 20.04 4.01 -4.19
C SER A 76 20.29 2.53 -4.48
N VAL A 77 19.24 1.79 -4.86
CA VAL A 77 19.27 0.36 -5.20
C VAL A 77 19.24 0.17 -6.71
#